data_AF-A0A327YU99-F1
#
_entry.id   AF-A0A327YU99-F1
#
_cell.length_a   1.000
_cell.length_b   1.000
_cell.length_c   1.000
_cell.angle_alpha   90.00
_cell.angle_beta   90.00
_cell.angle_gamma   90.00
#
_symmetry.space_group_name_H-M   'P 1'
#
loop_
_entity.id
_entity.type
_entity.pdbx_description
1 polymer ?
#
loop_
_entity_poly.entity_id
_entity_poly.type
_entity_poly.pdbx_seq_one_letter_code
_entity_poly.pdbx_strand_id
1 'polypeptide(L)'
;MTAKLTITYTVILKFNNFDTLTAITKERLIYLINNNPFEIEYFGGELDNQADYMDEEMEQDFNNHSFHTFHFDLESSDEPNFEADNQEVIEILTKAINENEIKDVRNDGKDVEVFLY
;
A
#
# COMPACT_ATOMS: atom_id res chain seq x y z
N MET A 1 10.53 -3.39 30.47
CA MET A 1 9.90 -3.60 29.15
C MET A 1 9.52 -2.23 28.63
N THR A 2 10.25 -1.73 27.64
CA THR A 2 9.86 -0.49 26.97
C THR A 2 8.76 -0.89 25.98
N ALA A 3 7.56 -0.36 26.14
CA ALA A 3 6.53 -0.51 25.11
C ALA A 3 7.09 0.11 23.82
N LYS A 4 7.29 -0.69 22.78
CA LYS A 4 7.63 -0.16 21.46
C LYS A 4 6.39 0.55 20.94
N LEU A 5 6.52 1.83 20.63
CA LEU A 5 5.45 2.58 19.97
C LEU A 5 5.45 2.13 18.51
N THR A 6 4.38 1.48 18.05
CA THR A 6 4.13 1.20 16.64
C THR A 6 3.25 2.30 16.06
N ILE A 7 3.55 2.69 14.83
CA ILE A 7 2.74 3.63 14.04
C ILE A 7 2.23 2.83 12.85
N THR A 8 0.93 2.94 12.58
CA THR A 8 0.32 2.35 11.39
C THR A 8 0.54 3.26 10.20
N TYR A 9 1.18 2.71 9.18
CA TYR A 9 1.45 3.37 7.91
C TYR A 9 0.53 2.84 6.83
N THR A 10 0.26 3.70 5.85
CA THR A 10 -0.49 3.39 4.65
C THR A 10 0.36 3.76 3.43
N VAL A 11 0.45 2.84 2.49
CA VAL A 11 1.03 3.07 1.15
C VAL A 11 -0.05 2.81 0.11
N ILE A 12 -0.24 3.73 -0.83
CA ILE A 12 -1.14 3.57 -1.97
C ILE A 12 -0.29 3.56 -3.24
N LEU A 13 -0.34 2.45 -3.96
CA LEU A 13 0.34 2.26 -5.23
C LEU A 13 -0.67 2.31 -6.37
N LYS A 14 -0.42 3.14 -7.38
CA LYS A 14 -1.21 3.19 -8.61
C LYS A 14 -0.54 2.38 -9.71
N PHE A 15 -1.32 1.50 -10.34
CA PHE A 15 -0.89 0.67 -11.47
C PHE A 15 -1.70 0.97 -12.72
N ASN A 16 -1.05 0.94 -13.89
CA ASN A 16 -1.73 1.01 -15.19
C ASN A 16 -2.39 -0.34 -15.48
N ASN A 17 -3.70 -0.44 -15.23
CA ASN A 17 -4.58 -1.58 -15.53
C ASN A 17 -3.98 -2.97 -15.21
N PHE A 18 -4.28 -3.49 -14.02
CA PHE A 18 -3.86 -4.83 -13.61
C PHE A 18 -5.02 -5.83 -13.59
N ASP A 19 -4.73 -7.06 -14.04
CA ASP A 19 -5.61 -8.20 -13.82
C ASP A 19 -5.66 -8.53 -12.33
N THR A 20 -6.86 -8.51 -11.76
CA THR A 20 -7.11 -8.84 -10.35
C THR A 20 -6.33 -10.04 -9.83
N LEU A 21 -5.72 -9.87 -8.67
CA LEU A 21 -5.14 -10.97 -7.90
C LEU A 21 -6.26 -11.86 -7.35
N THR A 22 -6.60 -12.91 -8.10
CA THR A 22 -7.61 -13.93 -7.73
C THR A 22 -7.31 -14.67 -6.41
N ALA A 23 -6.05 -14.66 -5.97
CA ALA A 23 -5.64 -15.11 -4.65
C ALA A 23 -4.48 -14.22 -4.20
N ILE A 24 -4.61 -13.63 -3.01
CA ILE A 24 -3.63 -12.72 -2.45
C ILE A 24 -2.76 -13.52 -1.49
N THR A 25 -1.49 -13.73 -1.86
CA THR A 25 -0.48 -14.35 -1.00
C THR A 25 0.71 -13.42 -0.87
N LYS A 26 1.55 -13.61 0.15
CA LYS A 26 2.77 -12.82 0.34
C LYS A 26 3.66 -12.84 -0.91
N GLU A 27 3.85 -14.01 -1.51
CA GLU A 27 4.67 -14.18 -2.71
C GLU A 27 4.10 -13.41 -3.89
N ARG A 28 2.77 -13.39 -4.04
CA ARG A 28 2.10 -12.62 -5.10
C ARG A 28 2.18 -11.12 -4.88
N LEU A 29 2.07 -10.65 -3.64
CA LEU A 29 2.24 -9.24 -3.32
C LEU A 29 3.68 -8.78 -3.60
N ILE A 30 4.67 -9.56 -3.16
CA ILE A 30 6.09 -9.30 -3.44
C ILE A 30 6.34 -9.33 -4.95
N TYR A 31 5.78 -10.31 -5.67
CA TYR A 31 5.89 -10.36 -7.12
C TYR A 31 5.29 -9.11 -7.76
N LEU A 32 4.11 -8.68 -7.31
CA LEU A 32 3.42 -7.52 -7.85
C LEU A 32 4.26 -6.25 -7.73
N ILE A 33 4.77 -5.94 -6.53
CA ILE A 33 5.55 -4.71 -6.30
C ILE A 33 6.93 -4.73 -6.98
N ASN A 34 7.54 -5.91 -7.17
CA ASN A 34 8.88 -5.99 -7.77
C ASN A 34 8.86 -6.05 -9.29
N ASN A 35 7.77 -6.49 -9.92
CA ASN A 35 7.75 -6.79 -11.36
C ASN A 35 6.87 -5.85 -12.17
N ASN A 36 6.10 -4.97 -11.52
CA ASN A 36 5.18 -4.09 -12.21
C ASN A 36 5.51 -2.63 -11.96
N PRO A 37 5.50 -1.79 -13.00
CA PRO A 37 5.66 -0.36 -12.82
C PRO A 37 4.46 0.19 -12.04
N PHE A 38 4.74 0.99 -11.03
CA PHE A 38 3.73 1.70 -10.25
C PHE A 38 4.18 3.14 -10.00
N GLU A 39 3.19 3.96 -9.66
CA GLU A 39 3.38 5.30 -9.11
C GLU A 39 2.96 5.29 -7.64
N ILE A 40 3.71 5.98 -6.79
CA ILE A 40 3.35 6.15 -5.37
C ILE A 40 2.38 7.31 -5.30
N GLU A 41 1.10 7.02 -5.04
CA GLU A 41 0.09 8.05 -4.82
C GLU A 41 0.14 8.59 -3.39
N TYR A 42 0.45 7.71 -2.45
CA TYR A 42 0.52 8.08 -1.05
C TYR A 42 1.49 7.17 -0.28
N PHE A 43 2.26 7.77 0.62
CA PHE A 43 2.97 7.06 1.68
C PHE A 43 2.96 7.92 2.94
N GLY A 44 2.40 7.42 4.03
CA GLY A 44 2.40 8.14 5.30
C GLY A 44 1.68 7.41 6.43
N GLY A 45 1.66 8.03 7.62
CA GLY A 45 0.87 7.54 8.75
C GLY A 45 -0.62 7.68 8.50
N GLU A 46 -1.44 6.78 9.06
CA GLU A 46 -2.90 6.75 8.88
C GLU A 46 -3.52 8.17 8.87
N LEU A 47 -4.16 8.54 7.75
CA LEU A 47 -4.82 9.83 7.61
C LEU A 47 -6.14 9.80 8.37
N ASP A 48 -6.26 10.67 9.38
CA ASP A 48 -7.56 11.02 9.93
C ASP A 48 -8.39 11.72 8.83
N ASN A 49 -9.24 10.91 8.18
CA ASN A 49 -10.43 11.31 7.45
C ASN A 49 -10.20 12.46 6.43
N GLN A 50 -9.56 12.14 5.30
CA GLN A 50 -9.63 13.04 4.14
C GLN A 50 -11.04 12.95 3.56
N ALA A 51 -11.80 14.05 3.64
CA ALA A 51 -13.06 14.16 2.94
C ALA A 51 -12.77 14.06 1.44
N ASP A 52 -13.17 12.95 0.80
CA ASP A 52 -12.96 12.71 -0.62
C ASP A 52 -13.69 13.75 -1.46
N TYR A 53 -12.95 14.74 -1.96
CA TYR A 53 -13.41 15.58 -3.06
C TYR A 53 -12.91 14.95 -4.35
N MET A 54 -13.82 14.37 -5.13
CA MET A 54 -13.53 13.74 -6.41
C MET A 54 -14.05 14.63 -7.54
N ASP A 55 -13.16 15.11 -8.41
CA ASP A 55 -13.53 15.81 -9.64
C ASP A 55 -13.52 14.86 -10.86
N GLU A 56 -13.94 15.36 -12.02
CA GLU A 56 -14.05 14.55 -13.24
C GLU A 56 -12.69 13.99 -13.73
N GLU A 57 -11.60 14.69 -13.46
CA GLU A 57 -10.24 14.26 -13.82
C GLU A 57 -9.79 13.12 -12.90
N MET A 58 -10.02 13.26 -11.59
CA MET A 58 -9.80 12.20 -10.62
C MET A 58 -10.68 10.99 -10.90
N GLU A 59 -11.94 11.17 -11.30
CA GLU A 59 -12.82 10.05 -11.64
C GLU A 59 -12.36 9.30 -12.90
N GLN A 60 -11.83 10.02 -13.91
CA GLN A 60 -11.22 9.38 -15.08
C GLN A 60 -9.94 8.63 -14.73
N ASP A 61 -9.08 9.25 -13.90
CA ASP A 61 -7.84 8.61 -13.45
C ASP A 61 -8.17 7.35 -12.64
N PHE A 62 -9.13 7.48 -11.72
CA PHE A 62 -9.65 6.39 -10.92
C PHE A 62 -10.17 5.27 -11.81
N ASN A 63 -10.89 5.58 -12.91
CA ASN A 63 -11.44 4.58 -13.82
C ASN A 63 -10.39 3.85 -14.68
N ASN A 64 -9.21 4.43 -14.92
CA ASN A 64 -8.18 3.86 -15.80
C ASN A 64 -7.04 3.14 -15.06
N HIS A 65 -6.93 3.33 -13.75
CA HIS A 65 -5.86 2.77 -12.93
C HIS A 65 -6.41 1.91 -11.80
N SER A 66 -5.61 0.95 -11.34
CA SER A 66 -5.90 0.17 -10.14
C SER A 66 -5.04 0.66 -8.98
N PHE A 67 -5.65 0.81 -7.81
CA PHE A 67 -5.02 1.29 -6.59
C PHE A 67 -4.87 0.16 -5.59
N HIS A 68 -3.64 -0.07 -5.16
CA HIS A 68 -3.31 -1.12 -4.21
C HIS A 68 -2.82 -0.46 -2.94
N THR A 69 -3.61 -0.59 -1.89
CA THR A 69 -3.38 0.01 -0.58
C THR A 69 -2.83 -1.03 0.38
N PHE A 70 -1.76 -0.69 1.08
CA PHE A 70 -1.12 -1.53 2.10
C PHE A 70 -1.11 -0.80 3.43
N HIS A 71 -1.70 -1.41 4.46
CA HIS A 71 -1.64 -0.95 5.83
C HIS A 71 -0.73 -1.85 6.64
N PHE A 72 0.24 -1.28 7.35
CA PHE A 72 1.22 -2.03 8.12
C PHE A 72 1.83 -1.19 9.25
N ASP A 73 2.28 -1.86 10.31
CA ASP A 73 3.00 -1.19 11.38
C ASP A 73 4.51 -1.16 11.11
N LEU A 74 5.14 -0.01 11.33
CA LEU A 74 6.60 0.06 11.53
C LEU A 74 6.91 0.50 12.97
N GLU A 75 8.10 0.12 13.44
CA GLU A 75 8.60 0.62 14.72
C GLU A 75 8.78 2.15 14.62
N SER A 76 8.40 2.90 15.65
CA SER A 76 8.53 4.37 15.68
C SER A 76 9.95 4.92 15.44
N SER A 77 10.99 4.09 15.51
CA SER A 77 12.36 4.45 15.12
C SER A 77 12.59 4.45 13.62
N ASP A 78 11.73 3.77 12.86
CA ASP A 78 11.69 3.78 11.41
C ASP A 78 10.79 4.96 11.00
N GLU A 79 11.33 6.19 11.05
CA GLU A 79 10.62 7.35 10.52
C GLU A 79 10.38 7.16 9.01
N PRO A 80 9.14 7.29 8.51
CA PRO A 80 8.87 7.11 7.09
C PRO A 80 9.55 8.24 6.31
N ASN A 81 10.28 7.87 5.27
CA ASN A 81 10.71 8.85 4.28
C ASN A 81 9.51 9.19 3.39
N PHE A 82 8.88 10.33 3.63
CA PHE A 82 7.78 10.83 2.78
C PHE A 82 8.24 11.23 1.37
N GLU A 83 9.55 11.35 1.15
CA GLU A 83 10.18 11.54 -0.15
C GLU A 83 10.77 10.23 -0.71
N ALA A 84 10.35 9.08 -0.16
CA ALA A 84 10.83 7.78 -0.61
C ALA A 84 10.58 7.57 -2.10
N ASP A 85 11.61 7.10 -2.80
CA ASP A 85 11.46 6.66 -4.17
C ASP A 85 10.83 5.27 -4.25
N ASN A 86 10.54 4.82 -5.48
CA ASN A 86 9.92 3.51 -5.70
C ASN A 86 10.77 2.35 -5.13
N GLN A 87 12.10 2.46 -5.12
CA GLN A 87 12.98 1.41 -4.62
C GLN A 87 12.89 1.31 -3.10
N GLU A 88 12.93 2.44 -2.40
CA GLU A 88 12.74 2.49 -0.95
C GLU A 88 11.35 1.94 -0.54
N VAL A 89 10.29 2.31 -1.26
CA VAL A 89 8.94 1.77 -1.00
C VAL A 89 8.86 0.26 -1.24
N ILE A 90 9.50 -0.26 -2.29
CA ILE A 90 9.59 -1.71 -2.52
C ILE A 90 10.26 -2.42 -1.35
N GLU A 91 11.35 -1.87 -0.82
CA GLU A 91 12.09 -2.45 0.31
C GLU A 91 11.24 -2.46 1.58
N ILE A 92 10.57 -1.33 1.88
CA ILE A 92 9.66 -1.20 3.02
C ILE A 92 8.50 -2.18 2.93
N LEU A 93 7.81 -2.23 1.79
CA LEU A 93 6.69 -3.14 1.58
C LEU A 93 7.13 -4.60 1.58
N THR A 94 8.28 -4.92 0.97
CA THR A 94 8.83 -6.28 1.00
C THR A 94 9.14 -6.71 2.43
N LYS A 95 9.74 -5.82 3.24
CA LYS A 95 9.96 -6.07 4.67
C LYS A 95 8.62 -6.30 5.39
N ALA A 96 7.67 -5.37 5.25
CA ALA A 96 6.36 -5.45 5.90
C ALA A 96 5.58 -6.73 5.53
N ILE A 97 5.56 -7.12 4.26
CA ILE A 97 4.89 -8.34 3.79
C ILE A 97 5.56 -9.60 4.38
N ASN A 98 6.89 -9.60 4.49
CA ASN A 98 7.61 -10.75 5.04
C ASN A 98 7.45 -10.88 6.55
N GLU A 99 7.54 -9.77 7.28
CA GLU A 99 7.56 -9.73 8.74
C GLU A 99 6.17 -9.87 9.38
N ASN A 100 5.10 -9.41 8.71
CA ASN A 100 3.74 -9.40 9.27
C ASN A 100 2.83 -10.47 8.66
N GLU A 101 1.75 -10.86 9.34
CA GLU A 101 0.74 -11.74 8.76
C GLU A 101 -0.27 -10.93 7.94
N ILE A 102 -0.76 -11.51 6.83
CA ILE A 102 -1.90 -10.93 6.11
C ILE A 102 -3.13 -11.19 6.98
N LYS A 103 -3.68 -10.15 7.61
CA LYS A 103 -4.86 -10.26 8.49
C LYS A 103 -6.17 -10.15 7.73
N ASP A 104 -6.23 -9.26 6.76
CA ASP A 104 -7.41 -9.04 5.92
C ASP A 104 -6.96 -8.60 4.52
N VAL A 105 -7.77 -8.96 3.53
CA VAL A 105 -7.62 -8.46 2.16
C VAL A 105 -8.99 -8.15 1.59
N ARG A 106 -9.17 -6.91 1.15
CA ARG A 106 -10.36 -6.48 0.44
C ARG A 106 -10.00 -6.30 -1.02
N ASN A 107 -10.82 -6.89 -1.87
CA ASN A 107 -10.65 -6.84 -3.31
C ASN A 107 -12.03 -6.57 -3.90
N ASP A 108 -12.20 -5.42 -4.52
CA ASP A 108 -13.46 -5.00 -5.13
C ASP A 108 -13.51 -5.28 -6.65
N GLY A 109 -12.54 -6.03 -7.15
CA GLY A 109 -12.40 -6.39 -8.56
C GLY A 109 -11.39 -5.54 -9.31
N LYS A 110 -10.98 -4.39 -8.75
CA LYS A 110 -10.05 -3.48 -9.41
C LYS A 110 -8.97 -3.02 -8.45
N ASP A 111 -9.37 -2.66 -7.24
CA ASP A 111 -8.53 -2.15 -6.19
C ASP A 111 -8.34 -3.23 -5.12
N VAL A 112 -7.20 -3.17 -4.46
CA VAL A 112 -6.81 -4.15 -3.44
C VAL A 112 -6.36 -3.42 -2.19
N GLU A 113 -7.00 -3.71 -1.06
CA GLU A 113 -6.62 -3.20 0.26
C GLU A 113 -6.07 -4.37 1.09
N VAL A 114 -4.83 -4.27 1.55
CA VAL A 114 -4.12 -5.33 2.28
C VAL A 114 -3.75 -4.83 3.68
N PHE A 115 -4.15 -5.60 4.70
CA PHE A 115 -3.84 -5.33 6.09
C PHE A 115 -2.77 -6.31 6.61
N LEU A 116 -1.59 -5.80 6.96
CA LEU A 116 -0.41 -6.55 7.38
C LEU A 116 -0.07 -6.26 8.85
N TYR A 117 -0.43 -7.18 9.77
CA TYR A 117 -0.20 -7.04 11.22
C TYR A 117 0.11 -8.38 11.92
#